data_AF-A0AAV7B7F2-F1
#
_entry.id   AF-A0AAV7B7F2-F1
#
_cell.length_a   1.000
_cell.length_b   1.000
_cell.length_c   1.000
_cell.angle_alpha   90.00
_cell.angle_beta   90.00
_cell.angle_gamma   90.00
#
_symmetry.space_group_name_H-M   'P 1'
#
loop_
_entity.id
_entity.type
_entity.pdbx_description
1 polymer ?
#
loop_
_entity_poly.entity_id
_entity_poly.type
_entity_poly.pdbx_seq_one_letter_code
_entity_poly.pdbx_strand_id
1 'polypeptide(L)'
;MLKNLIRNPCGEEGLDHWQDIHNGGDGWKVENDVGIPKYPYHMKYFAASFQQCCKTQVIDLLMQGYSEEELDTQPNIMISDWYATRNDSGSSYELQVQLLSDCHNLISEFNITYMAIPESDFSFNQVSHTFIKYGPGVRFIKFTHGGKSLKNWKGWYGVRVTGSSVTIN
;
A
#
# COMPACT_ATOMS: atom_id res chain seq x y z
N MET A 1 12.18 -15.81 -6.88
CA MET A 1 11.56 -14.52 -6.51
C MET A 1 10.85 -14.73 -5.17
N LEU A 2 10.97 -13.78 -4.25
CA LEU A 2 10.27 -13.85 -2.96
C LEU A 2 8.76 -13.74 -3.19
N LYS A 3 7.97 -14.47 -2.40
CA LYS A 3 6.49 -14.46 -2.49
C LYS A 3 5.97 -13.14 -1.94
N ASN A 4 5.19 -12.40 -2.72
CA ASN A 4 4.44 -11.24 -2.22
C ASN A 4 3.30 -11.73 -1.32
N LEU A 5 3.23 -11.21 -0.09
CA LEU A 5 2.23 -11.55 0.90
C LEU A 5 0.97 -10.67 0.81
N ILE A 6 1.02 -9.54 0.09
CA ILE A 6 -0.16 -8.73 -0.22
C ILE A 6 -1.01 -9.45 -1.27
N ARG A 7 -2.28 -9.67 -0.95
CA ARG A 7 -3.30 -10.16 -1.86
C ARG A 7 -3.93 -9.01 -2.64
N ASN A 8 -4.26 -9.25 -3.91
CA ASN A 8 -4.83 -8.26 -4.81
C ASN A 8 -4.11 -6.88 -4.78
N PRO A 9 -2.79 -6.85 -5.04
CA PRO A 9 -1.98 -5.63 -4.93
C PRO A 9 -2.28 -4.59 -6.02
N CYS A 10 -2.93 -5.00 -7.12
CA CYS A 10 -3.18 -4.15 -8.29
C CYS A 10 -4.67 -3.92 -8.61
N GLY A 11 -5.59 -4.54 -7.86
CA GLY A 11 -7.03 -4.37 -8.07
C GLY A 11 -7.65 -5.29 -9.12
N GLU A 12 -6.98 -6.39 -9.50
CA GLU A 12 -7.55 -7.39 -10.41
C GLU A 12 -8.84 -8.01 -9.88
N GLU A 13 -8.94 -8.15 -8.56
CA GLU A 13 -10.12 -8.66 -7.84
C GLU A 13 -10.91 -7.50 -7.20
N GLY A 14 -10.91 -6.32 -7.82
CA GLY A 14 -11.59 -5.15 -7.24
C GLY A 14 -10.94 -4.74 -5.92
N LEU A 15 -11.74 -4.59 -4.87
CA LEU A 15 -11.26 -4.31 -3.50
C LEU A 15 -11.18 -5.55 -2.61
N ASP A 16 -11.34 -6.76 -3.17
CA ASP A 16 -11.27 -7.98 -2.38
C ASP A 16 -9.91 -8.11 -1.68
N HIS A 17 -9.92 -8.72 -0.50
CA HIS A 17 -8.81 -8.90 0.45
C HIS A 17 -8.30 -7.62 1.14
N TRP A 18 -8.84 -6.45 0.79
CA TRP A 18 -8.64 -5.22 1.54
C TRP A 18 -9.74 -5.06 2.60
N GLN A 19 -9.36 -4.57 3.77
CA GLN A 19 -10.22 -4.30 4.92
C GLN A 19 -10.06 -2.85 5.39
N ASP A 20 -10.86 -2.47 6.39
CA ASP A 20 -10.88 -1.11 6.96
C ASP A 20 -10.98 -0.02 5.87
N ILE A 21 -11.78 -0.31 4.84
CA ILE A 21 -11.88 0.53 3.64
C ILE A 21 -12.63 1.82 3.99
N HIS A 22 -11.92 2.94 3.95
CA HIS A 22 -12.51 4.27 4.05
C HIS A 22 -12.68 4.86 2.65
N ASN A 23 -13.93 5.17 2.29
CA ASN A 23 -14.32 5.72 0.99
C ASN A 23 -14.77 7.19 1.12
N GLY A 24 -13.83 8.12 1.25
CA GLY A 24 -14.14 9.55 1.14
C GLY A 24 -14.53 9.95 -0.28
N GLY A 25 -15.42 10.94 -0.44
CA GLY A 25 -15.86 11.43 -1.74
C GLY A 25 -16.63 10.36 -2.52
N ASP A 26 -16.24 10.13 -3.77
CA ASP A 26 -16.79 9.04 -4.60
C ASP A 26 -16.09 7.69 -4.34
N GLY A 27 -15.24 7.60 -3.31
CA GLY A 27 -14.56 6.38 -2.87
C GLY A 27 -13.43 5.90 -3.77
N TRP A 28 -12.96 4.68 -3.52
CA TRP A 28 -12.00 4.00 -4.37
C TRP A 28 -12.63 3.53 -5.69
N LYS A 29 -11.88 3.67 -6.78
CA LYS A 29 -12.20 3.04 -8.07
C LYS A 29 -11.00 2.30 -8.62
N VAL A 30 -11.23 1.09 -9.10
CA VAL A 30 -10.21 0.36 -9.87
C VAL A 30 -10.28 0.81 -11.33
N GLU A 31 -9.15 1.22 -11.89
CA GLU A 31 -9.03 1.61 -13.29
C GLU A 31 -7.94 0.79 -13.98
N ASN A 32 -8.07 0.59 -15.29
CA ASN A 32 -7.04 -0.09 -16.08
C ASN A 32 -5.81 0.82 -16.27
N ASP A 33 -4.65 0.20 -16.46
CA ASP A 33 -3.46 0.89 -16.96
C ASP A 33 -3.82 1.61 -18.27
N VAL A 34 -3.48 2.90 -18.35
CA VAL A 34 -3.68 3.72 -19.55
C VAL A 34 -2.45 3.68 -20.48
N GLY A 35 -1.56 2.70 -20.28
CA GLY A 35 -0.39 2.47 -21.15
C GLY A 35 0.75 3.42 -20.82
N ILE A 36 0.98 3.69 -19.54
CA ILE A 36 1.99 4.67 -19.11
C ILE A 36 3.40 4.07 -19.29
N PRO A 37 4.27 4.72 -20.07
CA PRO A 37 5.62 4.22 -20.32
C PRO A 37 6.50 4.49 -19.10
N LYS A 38 6.47 3.59 -18.10
CA LYS A 38 7.54 3.41 -17.09
C LYS A 38 7.29 2.33 -16.03
N TYR A 39 6.15 1.62 -16.05
CA TYR A 39 5.96 0.47 -15.18
C TYR A 39 6.06 -0.85 -15.95
N PRO A 40 6.82 -1.86 -15.49
CA PRO A 40 7.09 -3.07 -16.27
C PRO A 40 5.90 -4.03 -16.45
N TYR A 41 4.70 -3.67 -15.99
CA TYR A 41 3.53 -4.55 -16.06
C TYR A 41 2.25 -3.74 -16.32
N HIS A 42 1.51 -4.12 -17.37
CA HIS A 42 0.15 -3.65 -17.61
C HIS A 42 -0.76 -4.09 -16.45
N MET A 43 -0.86 -3.27 -15.41
CA MET A 43 -1.58 -3.59 -14.18
C MET A 43 -2.62 -2.52 -13.88
N LYS A 44 -3.80 -2.94 -13.42
CA LYS A 44 -4.78 -2.02 -12.86
C LYS A 44 -4.20 -1.23 -11.67
N TYR A 45 -4.90 -0.18 -11.27
CA TYR A 45 -4.57 0.60 -10.07
C TYR A 45 -5.84 1.06 -9.35
N PHE A 46 -5.68 1.40 -8.07
CA PHE A 46 -6.71 2.00 -7.24
C PHE A 46 -6.60 3.52 -7.30
N ALA A 47 -7.65 4.21 -7.74
CA ALA A 47 -7.73 5.66 -7.76
C ALA A 47 -8.58 6.17 -6.60
N ALA A 48 -8.01 7.06 -5.78
CA ALA A 48 -8.71 7.75 -4.72
C ALA A 48 -9.55 8.93 -5.25
N SER A 49 -10.51 9.38 -4.44
CA SER A 49 -11.37 10.53 -4.76
C SER A 49 -10.83 11.83 -4.13
N PHE A 50 -11.70 12.82 -3.92
CA PHE A 50 -11.37 14.16 -3.43
C PHE A 50 -11.42 14.30 -1.90
N GLN A 51 -11.99 13.33 -1.19
CA GLN A 51 -11.80 13.20 0.27
C GLN A 51 -10.96 11.95 0.55
N GLN A 52 -10.48 11.83 1.79
CA GLN A 52 -9.55 10.79 2.18
C GLN A 52 -10.09 9.40 1.81
N CYS A 53 -9.32 8.63 1.05
CA CYS A 53 -9.55 7.21 0.84
C CYS A 53 -8.40 6.43 1.46
N CYS A 54 -8.72 5.39 2.23
CA CYS A 54 -7.72 4.52 2.87
C CYS A 54 -8.17 3.06 2.74
N LYS A 55 -7.22 2.13 2.73
CA LYS A 55 -7.50 0.69 2.81
C LYS A 55 -6.33 -0.04 3.46
N THR A 56 -6.63 -1.12 4.16
CA THR A 56 -5.68 -1.88 4.96
C THR A 56 -5.66 -3.35 4.55
N GLN A 57 -4.53 -4.02 4.70
CA GLN A 57 -4.44 -5.48 4.75
C GLN A 57 -3.64 -5.90 5.98
N VAL A 58 -4.19 -6.84 6.76
CA VAL A 58 -3.50 -7.46 7.88
C VAL A 58 -3.05 -8.85 7.47
N ILE A 59 -1.74 -9.07 7.47
CA ILE A 59 -1.11 -10.31 7.05
C ILE A 59 -0.75 -11.10 8.31
N ASP A 60 -1.38 -12.25 8.50
CA ASP A 60 -0.99 -13.23 9.51
C ASP A 60 0.15 -14.08 8.98
N LEU A 61 1.34 -13.95 9.56
CA LEU A 61 2.55 -14.61 9.09
C LEU A 61 2.53 -16.12 9.34
N LEU A 62 1.87 -16.58 10.40
CA LEU A 62 1.73 -18.02 10.68
C LEU A 62 0.83 -18.68 9.64
N MET A 63 -0.27 -18.02 9.26
CA MET A 63 -1.14 -18.47 8.17
C MET A 63 -0.46 -18.41 6.79
N GLN A 64 0.61 -17.62 6.64
CA GLN A 64 1.44 -17.64 5.43
C GLN A 64 2.48 -18.76 5.40
N GLY A 65 2.62 -19.53 6.47
CA GLY A 65 3.51 -20.68 6.59
C GLY A 65 4.85 -20.39 7.27
N TYR A 66 5.04 -19.20 7.85
CA TYR A 66 6.22 -18.90 8.65
C TYR A 66 6.03 -19.44 10.07
N SER A 67 7.07 -20.05 10.63
CA SER A 67 7.07 -20.47 12.04
C SER A 67 7.47 -19.33 12.97
N GLU A 68 7.08 -19.44 14.24
CA GLU A 68 7.50 -18.50 15.28
C GLU A 68 9.02 -18.40 15.41
N GLU A 69 9.71 -19.54 15.39
CA GLU A 69 11.17 -19.62 15.50
C GLU A 69 11.85 -18.87 14.34
N GLU A 70 11.38 -19.08 13.11
CA GLU A 70 11.89 -18.35 11.93
C GLU A 70 11.67 -16.84 12.08
N LEU A 71 10.47 -16.40 12.46
CA LEU A 71 10.16 -14.98 12.60
C LEU A 71 10.96 -14.32 13.73
N ASP A 72 11.23 -15.06 14.81
CA ASP A 72 12.00 -14.56 15.95
C ASP A 72 13.51 -14.44 15.64
N THR A 73 14.00 -15.06 14.55
CA THR A 73 15.32 -14.76 13.97
C THR A 73 15.42 -13.38 13.30
N GLN A 74 14.28 -12.70 13.15
CA GLN A 74 14.15 -11.37 12.55
C GLN A 74 14.58 -11.31 11.07
N PRO A 75 14.00 -12.15 10.18
CA PRO A 75 14.27 -12.07 8.75
C PRO A 75 13.89 -10.70 8.20
N ASN A 76 14.54 -10.27 7.12
CA ASN A 76 14.29 -8.94 6.58
C ASN A 76 12.88 -8.87 6.00
N ILE A 77 12.07 -7.93 6.51
CA ILE A 77 10.73 -7.67 5.96
C ILE A 77 10.84 -6.47 5.03
N MET A 78 10.73 -6.71 3.74
CA MET A 78 10.80 -5.68 2.71
C MET A 78 9.39 -5.29 2.28
N ILE A 79 9.13 -3.99 2.24
CA ILE A 79 7.87 -3.44 1.76
C ILE A 79 8.11 -2.49 0.60
N SER A 80 7.13 -2.41 -0.31
CA SER A 80 7.10 -1.37 -1.31
C SER A 80 5.68 -1.06 -1.75
N ASP A 81 5.48 0.15 -2.26
CA ASP A 81 4.23 0.57 -2.85
C ASP A 81 4.50 1.57 -3.97
N TRP A 82 3.65 1.56 -4.99
CA TRP A 82 3.75 2.49 -6.10
C TRP A 82 2.61 3.49 -6.08
N TYR A 83 2.94 4.76 -6.26
CA TYR A 83 1.95 5.84 -6.28
C TYR A 83 2.17 6.82 -7.43
N ALA A 84 1.09 7.40 -7.94
CA ALA A 84 1.10 8.41 -8.99
C ALA A 84 -0.03 9.45 -8.82
N THR A 85 0.18 10.63 -9.40
CA THR A 85 -0.82 11.70 -9.53
C THR A 85 -1.27 11.85 -10.99
N ARG A 86 -2.34 12.62 -11.24
CA ARG A 86 -2.76 12.99 -12.60
C ARG A 86 -2.00 14.22 -13.06
N ASN A 87 -2.01 14.45 -14.37
CA ASN A 87 -1.45 15.65 -15.00
C ASN A 87 -2.29 16.91 -14.72
N ASP A 88 -3.55 16.74 -14.33
CA ASP A 88 -4.51 17.80 -14.06
C ASP A 88 -4.85 17.93 -12.57
N SER A 89 -4.25 17.14 -11.69
CA SER A 89 -4.47 17.20 -10.24
C SER A 89 -3.36 16.54 -9.44
N GLY A 90 -2.70 17.34 -8.61
CA GLY A 90 -1.87 16.85 -7.49
C GLY A 90 -2.70 16.08 -6.46
N SER A 91 -2.03 15.35 -5.58
CA SER A 91 -2.67 14.54 -4.54
C SER A 91 -1.84 14.49 -3.26
N SER A 92 -2.47 14.07 -2.18
CA SER A 92 -1.78 13.58 -0.99
C SER A 92 -1.68 12.06 -1.04
N TYR A 93 -0.67 11.51 -0.38
CA TYR A 93 -0.43 10.09 -0.23
C TYR A 93 0.07 9.78 1.17
N GLU A 94 -0.37 8.66 1.72
CA GLU A 94 0.11 8.12 2.99
C GLU A 94 0.30 6.61 2.89
N LEU A 95 1.33 6.13 3.59
CA LEU A 95 1.60 4.71 3.79
C LEU A 95 2.06 4.51 5.23
N GLN A 96 1.41 3.58 5.91
CA GLN A 96 1.74 3.12 7.25
C GLN A 96 1.83 1.59 7.24
N VAL A 97 2.98 1.08 7.64
CA VAL A 97 3.21 -0.36 7.81
C VAL A 97 3.65 -0.63 9.24
N GLN A 98 2.94 -1.51 9.93
CA GLN A 98 3.19 -1.86 11.31
C GLN A 98 3.51 -3.35 11.43
N LEU A 99 4.60 -3.68 12.14
CA LEU A 99 4.91 -5.02 12.60
C LEU A 99 4.28 -5.20 13.99
N LEU A 100 3.46 -6.24 14.15
CA LEU A 100 2.66 -6.44 15.36
C LEU A 100 2.93 -7.81 15.97
N SER A 101 2.82 -7.89 17.30
CA SER A 101 2.90 -9.15 18.04
C SER A 101 1.62 -9.99 17.93
N ASP A 102 1.64 -11.21 18.48
CA ASP A 102 0.47 -12.07 18.68
C ASP A 102 -0.75 -11.37 19.32
N CYS A 103 -0.49 -10.49 20.29
CA CYS A 103 -1.47 -9.67 21.00
C CYS A 103 -1.83 -8.37 20.25
N HIS A 104 -1.40 -8.22 18.99
CA HIS A 104 -1.51 -7.01 18.17
C HIS A 104 -0.82 -5.77 18.77
N ASN A 105 0.19 -5.96 19.63
CA ASN A 105 1.01 -4.86 20.13
C ASN A 105 2.01 -4.41 19.07
N LEU A 106 2.25 -3.10 18.98
CA LEU A 106 3.21 -2.54 18.03
C LEU A 106 4.65 -2.92 18.40
N ILE A 107 5.37 -3.54 17.48
CA ILE A 107 6.80 -3.86 17.59
C ILE A 107 7.64 -2.85 16.82
N SER A 108 7.26 -2.57 15.57
CA SER A 108 7.95 -1.60 14.72
C SER A 108 6.99 -0.96 13.74
N GLU A 109 7.31 0.25 13.29
CA GLU A 109 6.48 1.00 12.35
C GLU A 109 7.35 1.71 11.32
N PHE A 110 6.87 1.70 10.08
CA PHE A 110 7.29 2.62 9.03
C PHE A 110 6.07 3.46 8.64
N ASN A 111 6.21 4.78 8.68
CA ASN A 111 5.16 5.69 8.23
C ASN A 111 5.74 6.75 7.30
N ILE A 112 4.96 7.15 6.31
CA ILE A 112 5.25 8.27 5.44
C ILE A 112 3.97 8.97 5.02
N THR A 113 4.03 10.30 4.96
CA THR A 113 2.92 11.13 4.50
C THR A 113 3.46 12.21 3.59
N TYR A 114 3.01 12.21 2.34
CA TYR A 114 3.21 13.30 1.40
C TYR A 114 1.93 14.14 1.37
N MET A 115 1.96 15.29 2.04
CA MET A 115 0.80 16.19 2.09
C MET A 115 0.46 16.78 0.73
N ALA A 116 1.46 17.00 -0.13
CA ALA A 116 1.27 17.53 -1.47
C ALA A 116 2.29 16.94 -2.46
N ILE A 117 1.80 16.09 -3.35
CA ILE A 117 2.51 15.60 -4.52
C ILE A 117 2.00 16.42 -5.71
N PRO A 118 2.88 17.06 -6.50
CA PRO A 118 2.46 17.83 -7.66
C PRO A 118 1.77 16.95 -8.70
N GLU A 119 1.04 17.59 -9.60
CA GLU A 119 0.50 16.92 -10.78
C GLU A 119 1.64 16.35 -11.65
N SER A 120 1.39 15.17 -12.20
CA SER A 120 2.35 14.40 -13.00
C SER A 120 1.59 13.61 -14.05
N ASP A 121 2.20 13.34 -15.19
CA ASP A 121 1.58 12.51 -16.24
C ASP A 121 1.66 11.02 -15.89
N PHE A 122 1.02 10.66 -14.76
CA PHE A 122 0.97 9.32 -14.19
C PHE A 122 2.34 8.66 -14.01
N SER A 123 3.39 9.44 -13.75
CA SER A 123 4.72 8.89 -13.48
C SER A 123 4.72 8.23 -12.10
N PHE A 124 4.62 6.90 -12.08
CA PHE A 124 4.65 6.12 -10.85
C PHE A 124 5.99 6.23 -10.15
N ASN A 125 5.94 6.56 -8.87
CA ASN A 125 7.07 6.59 -7.95
C ASN A 125 6.94 5.43 -6.98
N GLN A 126 8.08 4.87 -6.56
CA GLN A 126 8.11 3.78 -5.59
C GLN A 126 8.52 4.31 -4.22
N VAL A 127 7.76 3.94 -3.19
CA VAL A 127 8.26 3.93 -1.80
C VAL A 127 8.71 2.51 -1.49
N SER A 128 9.84 2.37 -0.82
CA SER A 128 10.29 1.08 -0.27
C SER A 128 10.96 1.26 1.09
N HIS A 129 10.86 0.22 1.90
CA HIS A 129 11.50 0.16 3.22
C HIS A 129 11.83 -1.29 3.56
N THR A 130 12.90 -1.50 4.34
CA THR A 130 13.25 -2.81 4.88
C THR A 130 13.33 -2.72 6.39
N PHE A 131 12.45 -3.44 7.07
CA PHE A 131 12.57 -3.63 8.51
C PHE A 131 13.72 -4.62 8.78
N ILE A 132 14.68 -4.17 9.57
CA ILE A 132 15.81 -4.97 10.03
C ILE A 132 15.91 -4.81 11.55
N LYS A 133 16.34 -5.86 12.26
CA LYS A 133 16.60 -5.81 13.71
C LYS A 133 15.42 -5.22 14.51
N TYR A 134 14.20 -5.58 14.13
CA TYR A 134 12.96 -5.03 14.71
C TYR A 134 12.57 -5.67 16.06
N GLY A 135 13.31 -6.67 16.52
CA GLY A 135 13.00 -7.44 17.72
C GLY A 135 12.16 -8.69 17.44
N PRO A 136 12.19 -9.71 18.32
CA PRO A 136 11.41 -10.92 18.15
C PRO A 136 9.91 -10.67 18.40
N GLY A 137 9.08 -11.66 18.08
CA GLY A 137 7.66 -11.68 18.42
C GLY A 137 6.73 -11.15 17.33
N VAL A 138 7.22 -10.78 16.15
CA VAL A 138 6.36 -10.36 15.03
C VAL A 138 5.51 -11.54 14.57
N ARG A 139 4.20 -11.34 14.49
CA ARG A 139 3.21 -12.31 14.00
C ARG A 139 2.29 -11.74 12.94
N PHE A 140 2.07 -10.42 12.94
CA PHE A 140 1.26 -9.76 11.92
C PHE A 140 1.97 -8.58 11.29
N ILE A 141 1.62 -8.30 10.03
CA ILE A 141 1.99 -7.08 9.32
C ILE A 141 0.70 -6.36 8.93
N LYS A 142 0.51 -5.14 9.43
CA LYS A 142 -0.61 -4.27 9.04
C LYS A 142 -0.12 -3.25 8.02
N PHE A 143 -0.57 -3.37 6.78
CA PHE A 143 -0.23 -2.48 5.67
C PHE A 143 -1.42 -1.59 5.35
N THR A 144 -1.27 -0.28 5.52
CA THR A 144 -2.34 0.72 5.25
C THR A 144 -1.80 1.80 4.34
N HIS A 145 -2.53 2.10 3.27
CA HIS A 145 -2.20 3.24 2.41
C HIS A 145 -3.45 3.99 1.98
N GLY A 146 -3.24 5.20 1.48
CA GLY A 146 -4.34 6.05 1.10
C GLY A 146 -3.91 7.41 0.59
N GLY A 147 -4.90 8.27 0.44
CA GLY A 147 -4.72 9.64 0.04
C GLY A 147 -5.99 10.23 -0.54
N LYS A 148 -5.84 11.43 -1.10
CA LYS A 148 -6.92 12.17 -1.75
C LYS A 148 -6.37 13.19 -2.73
N SER A 149 -7.24 13.68 -3.61
CA SER A 149 -6.92 14.83 -4.45
C SER A 149 -6.64 16.08 -3.61
N LEU A 150 -5.74 16.94 -4.10
CA LEU A 150 -5.61 18.30 -3.58
C LEU A 150 -6.70 19.23 -4.14
N LYS A 151 -7.31 18.87 -5.27
CA LYS A 151 -8.44 19.58 -5.87
C LYS A 151 -9.73 18.93 -5.40
N ASN A 152 -10.67 19.71 -4.89
CA ASN A 152 -11.97 19.20 -4.43
C ASN A 152 -12.94 18.93 -5.60
N TRP A 153 -12.46 18.28 -6.67
CA TRP A 153 -13.25 17.95 -7.85
C TRP A 153 -13.91 16.58 -7.68
N LYS A 154 -15.21 16.54 -7.95
CA LYS A 154 -15.96 15.28 -7.97
C LYS A 154 -15.34 14.29 -8.96
N GLY A 155 -15.24 13.02 -8.60
CA GLY A 155 -14.57 11.97 -9.37
C GLY A 155 -13.27 11.45 -8.74
N TRP A 156 -12.41 10.83 -9.56
CA TRP A 156 -11.20 10.11 -9.13
C TRP A 156 -9.92 10.84 -9.51
N TYR A 157 -9.78 12.04 -8.95
CA TYR A 157 -8.64 12.93 -9.14
C TYR A 157 -7.59 12.80 -8.03
N GLY A 158 -7.75 11.83 -7.13
CA GLY A 158 -6.80 11.55 -6.07
C GLY A 158 -5.62 10.69 -6.51
N VAL A 159 -4.82 10.29 -5.52
CA VAL A 159 -3.66 9.44 -5.72
C VAL A 159 -4.06 8.09 -6.32
N ARG A 160 -3.20 7.59 -7.19
CA ARG A 160 -3.27 6.22 -7.73
C ARG A 160 -2.26 5.37 -7.00
N VAL A 161 -2.67 4.21 -6.52
CA VAL A 161 -1.78 3.25 -5.86
C VAL A 161 -1.91 1.88 -6.51
N THR A 162 -0.79 1.16 -6.65
CA THR A 162 -0.74 -0.20 -7.21
C THR A 162 0.56 -0.89 -6.84
N GLY A 163 0.69 -2.18 -7.17
CA GLY A 163 1.95 -2.91 -7.01
C GLY A 163 2.43 -3.01 -5.57
N SER A 164 1.52 -2.90 -4.59
CA SER A 164 1.84 -3.02 -3.18
C SER A 164 2.47 -4.38 -2.89
N SER A 165 3.54 -4.41 -2.11
CA SER A 165 4.28 -5.64 -1.84
C SER A 165 4.81 -5.70 -0.42
N VAL A 166 4.72 -6.88 0.16
CA VAL A 166 5.39 -7.28 1.39
C VAL A 166 6.06 -8.63 1.14
N THR A 167 7.37 -8.72 1.35
CA THR A 167 8.15 -9.96 1.18
C THR A 167 9.08 -10.15 2.37
N ILE A 168 9.33 -11.40 2.75
CA ILE A 168 10.25 -11.77 3.83
C ILE A 168 11.44 -12.51 3.22
N ASN A 169 12.65 -12.12 3.61
CA ASN A 169 13.93 -12.71 3.17
C ASN A 169 14.79 -13.20 4.33
#